data_AF-A0AAV5D485-F1
#
_entry.id   AF-A0AAV5D485-F1
#
_cell.length_a   1.000
_cell.length_b   1.000
_cell.length_c   1.000
_cell.angle_alpha   90.00
_cell.angle_beta   90.00
_cell.angle_gamma   90.00
#
_symmetry.space_group_name_H-M   'P 1'
#
loop_
_entity.id
_entity.type
_entity.pdbx_description
1 polymer ?
#
loop_
_entity_poly.entity_id
_entity_poly.type
_entity_poly.pdbx_seq_one_letter_code
_entity_poly.pdbx_strand_id
1 'polypeptide(L)'
;MELFMMTHTKNGEWTSEESREVYDNANNKITKRESRPYATAISDVEQNQTFQSANKETRSKSYKMHANGYLARYPTRKELLSEEYQRKVQQDASLVDAFRKLSERLEAQDAEWEEHRRQIEKMKKEREADREALKQAMSMMQAAQQRPSV
;
A
#
# COMPACT_ATOMS: atom_id res chain seq x y z
N MET A 1 41.86 18.02 14.68
CA MET A 1 41.30 19.37 14.95
C MET A 1 41.85 20.45 14.02
N GLU A 2 43.10 20.32 13.55
CA GLU A 2 43.77 21.31 12.69
C GLU A 2 43.01 21.68 11.42
N LEU A 3 42.44 20.69 10.71
CA LEU A 3 41.67 20.94 9.48
C LEU A 3 40.46 21.86 9.69
N PHE A 4 39.79 21.74 10.84
CA PHE A 4 38.67 22.62 11.18
C PHE A 4 39.16 24.05 11.46
N MET A 5 40.24 24.21 12.21
CA MET A 5 40.85 25.53 12.40
C MET A 5 41.25 26.16 11.06
N MET A 6 41.89 25.40 10.16
CA MET A 6 42.31 25.92 8.85
C MET A 6 41.15 26.42 7.98
N THR A 7 39.97 25.83 8.12
CA THR A 7 38.79 26.16 7.29
C THR A 7 37.88 27.20 7.94
N HIS A 8 37.97 27.36 9.27
CA HIS A 8 37.16 28.28 10.06
C HIS A 8 37.97 29.41 10.72
N THR A 9 39.22 29.58 10.34
CA THR A 9 40.03 30.77 10.68
C THR A 9 40.57 31.42 9.41
N LYS A 10 40.71 32.75 9.43
CA LYS A 10 41.33 33.55 8.39
C LYS A 10 42.32 34.48 9.06
N ASN A 11 43.59 34.45 8.63
CA ASN A 11 44.67 35.24 9.24
C ASN A 11 44.83 35.02 10.76
N GLY A 12 44.51 33.83 11.26
CA GLY A 12 44.58 33.50 12.69
C GLY A 12 43.35 33.94 13.52
N GLU A 13 42.37 34.60 12.90
CA GLU A 13 41.11 34.98 13.54
C GLU A 13 39.98 34.03 13.12
N TRP A 14 39.08 33.71 14.05
CA TRP A 14 37.90 32.88 13.76
C TRP A 14 36.98 33.57 12.75
N THR A 15 36.50 32.83 11.75
CA THR A 15 35.57 33.37 10.75
C THR A 15 34.18 33.65 11.29
N SER A 16 33.82 33.04 12.44
CA SER A 16 32.56 33.27 13.15
C SER A 16 32.69 32.84 14.61
N GLU A 17 31.93 33.48 15.49
CA GLU A 17 31.83 33.11 16.91
C GLU A 17 31.28 31.67 17.07
N GLU A 18 30.32 31.29 16.24
CA GLU A 18 29.75 29.94 16.21
C GLU A 18 30.83 28.87 15.94
N SER A 19 31.77 29.16 15.03
CA SER A 19 32.88 28.22 14.74
C SER A 19 33.87 28.12 15.90
N ARG A 20 34.12 29.23 16.59
CA ARG A 20 34.92 29.26 17.81
C ARG A 20 34.28 28.44 18.92
N GLU A 21 32.99 28.62 19.16
CA GLU A 21 32.23 27.86 20.17
C GLU A 21 32.25 26.35 19.90
N VAL A 22 32.11 25.93 18.64
CA VAL A 22 32.22 24.51 18.25
C VAL A 22 33.59 23.95 18.61
N TYR A 23 34.65 24.70 18.26
CA TYR A 23 36.02 24.31 18.51
C TYR A 23 36.30 24.20 20.00
N ASP A 24 35.95 25.22 20.77
CA ASP A 24 36.17 25.27 22.22
C ASP A 24 35.38 24.16 22.94
N ASN A 25 34.14 23.89 22.54
CA ASN A 25 33.33 22.79 23.08
C ASN A 25 33.98 21.42 22.80
N ALA A 26 34.34 21.15 21.54
CA ALA A 26 34.98 19.90 21.16
C ALA A 26 36.33 19.72 21.87
N ASN A 27 37.14 20.77 21.93
CA ASN A 27 38.45 20.76 22.57
C ASN A 27 38.32 20.49 24.07
N ASN A 28 37.39 21.15 24.75
CA ASN A 28 37.09 20.89 26.15
C ASN A 28 36.65 19.44 26.42
N LYS A 29 35.89 18.82 25.52
CA LYS A 29 35.48 17.41 25.64
C LYS A 29 36.65 16.44 25.48
N ILE A 30 37.56 16.71 24.53
CA ILE A 30 38.78 15.93 24.31
C ILE A 30 39.71 16.05 25.52
N THR A 31 40.03 17.27 25.95
CA THR A 31 40.90 17.53 27.11
C THR A 31 40.35 16.89 28.39
N LYS A 32 39.03 16.95 28.63
CA LYS A 32 38.40 16.29 29.78
C LYS A 32 38.52 14.77 29.75
N ARG A 33 38.56 14.17 28.56
CA ARG A 33 38.69 12.72 28.39
C ARG A 33 40.15 12.28 28.55
N GLU A 34 41.10 13.07 28.04
CA GLU A 34 42.54 12.84 28.22
C GLU A 34 43.00 13.07 29.66
N SER A 35 42.36 13.99 30.39
CA SER A 35 42.65 14.26 31.80
C SER A 35 42.19 13.16 32.76
N ARG A 36 41.54 12.09 32.30
CA ARG A 36 41.09 11.00 33.17
C ARG A 36 42.25 10.04 33.46
N PRO A 37 42.44 9.61 34.73
CA PRO A 37 43.43 8.60 35.04
C PRO A 37 43.08 7.30 34.30
N TYR A 38 44.08 6.68 33.67
CA TYR A 38 43.97 5.49 32.81
C TYR A 38 43.23 5.70 31.48
N ALA A 39 43.09 6.94 30.99
CA ALA A 39 42.56 7.19 29.66
C ALA A 39 43.51 6.66 28.57
N THR A 40 42.97 5.88 27.63
CA THR A 40 43.65 5.57 26.38
C THR A 40 43.76 6.84 25.54
N ALA A 41 44.88 7.02 24.84
CA ALA A 41 45.06 8.09 23.86
C ALA A 41 43.88 8.10 22.88
N ILE A 42 43.28 9.26 22.67
CA ILE A 42 42.10 9.39 21.82
C ILE A 42 42.55 9.29 20.37
N SER A 43 42.01 8.33 19.65
CA SER A 43 42.32 8.16 18.23
C SER A 43 41.74 9.30 17.38
N ASP A 44 42.32 9.55 16.21
CA ASP A 44 41.84 10.58 15.27
C ASP A 44 40.34 10.40 14.92
N VAL A 45 39.87 9.15 14.84
CA VAL A 45 38.47 8.81 14.57
C VAL A 45 37.58 9.29 15.72
N GLU A 46 37.99 9.08 16.96
CA GLU A 46 37.24 9.49 18.15
C GLU A 46 37.28 11.02 18.37
N GLN A 47 38.41 11.66 18.04
CA GLN A 47 38.51 13.12 18.02
C GLN A 47 37.53 13.71 17.01
N ASN A 48 37.49 13.16 15.79
CA ASN A 48 36.56 13.58 14.74
C ASN A 48 35.10 13.37 15.14
N GLN A 49 34.79 12.26 15.81
CA GLN A 49 33.43 11.99 16.28
C GLN A 49 32.98 12.95 17.38
N THR A 50 33.89 13.30 18.30
CA THR A 50 33.67 14.32 19.33
C THR A 50 33.45 15.70 18.72
N PHE A 51 34.17 15.99 17.62
CA PHE A 51 34.02 17.22 16.88
C PHE A 51 32.67 17.32 16.15
N GLN A 52 32.27 16.25 15.46
CA GLN A 52 30.98 16.20 14.77
C GLN A 52 29.79 16.32 15.73
N SER A 53 29.88 15.76 16.94
CA SER A 53 28.83 15.92 17.94
C SER A 53 28.73 17.36 18.46
N ALA A 54 29.85 18.02 18.76
CA ALA A 54 29.88 19.43 19.17
C ALA A 54 29.32 20.38 18.08
N ASN A 55 29.62 20.12 16.81
CA ASN A 55 29.08 20.88 15.68
C ASN A 55 27.56 20.68 15.50
N LYS A 56 27.05 19.49 15.80
CA LYS A 56 25.59 19.22 15.78
C LYS A 56 24.85 19.89 16.93
N GLU A 57 25.46 19.93 18.12
CA GLU A 57 24.87 20.57 19.32
C GLU A 57 24.69 22.09 19.15
N THR A 58 25.62 22.74 18.44
CA THR A 58 25.64 24.19 18.20
C THR A 58 24.81 24.61 16.99
N ARG A 59 24.69 23.76 15.95
CA ARG A 59 23.83 24.04 14.77
C ARG A 59 22.36 23.71 15.05
N SER A 60 21.70 24.54 15.85
CA SER A 60 20.23 24.55 15.96
C SER A 60 19.59 25.40 14.86
N LYS A 61 19.62 25.00 13.58
CA LYS A 61 18.71 25.54 12.52
C LYS A 61 18.47 24.55 11.38
N SER A 62 17.52 23.63 11.59
CA SER A 62 16.41 23.32 10.67
C SER A 62 15.86 21.93 10.99
N TYR A 63 14.70 21.87 11.66
CA TYR A 63 13.87 20.66 11.73
C TYR A 63 13.20 20.36 10.36
N LYS A 64 13.39 21.22 9.34
CA LYS A 64 13.02 20.86 7.97
C LYS A 64 14.09 19.90 7.48
N MET A 65 13.72 18.62 7.41
CA MET A 65 14.31 17.69 6.46
C MET A 65 14.40 18.40 5.10
N HIS A 66 15.56 18.94 4.75
CA HIS A 66 15.87 19.27 3.36
C HIS A 66 16.13 17.93 2.66
N ALA A 67 15.09 17.10 2.57
CA ALA A 67 15.15 15.76 1.99
C ALA A 67 15.41 15.78 0.48
N ASN A 68 15.74 16.93 -0.09
CA ASN A 68 15.95 17.15 -1.50
C ASN A 68 17.08 18.17 -1.58
N GLY A 69 18.32 17.69 -1.73
CA GLY A 69 19.50 18.53 -1.86
C GLY A 69 19.38 19.49 -3.05
N TYR A 70 20.35 20.37 -3.21
CA TYR A 70 20.43 21.37 -4.29
C TYR A 70 20.37 20.77 -5.72
N LEU A 71 20.51 19.44 -5.87
CA LEU A 71 20.35 18.71 -7.13
C LEU A 71 19.00 17.98 -7.28
N ALA A 72 18.09 18.13 -6.32
CA ALA A 72 16.80 17.46 -6.38
C ALA A 72 15.97 17.99 -7.54
N ARG A 73 15.65 17.09 -8.47
CA ARG A 73 14.69 17.37 -9.54
C ARG A 73 13.29 17.25 -8.99
N TYR A 74 12.55 18.35 -9.05
CA TYR A 74 11.13 18.36 -8.79
C TYR A 74 10.37 17.98 -10.07
N PRO A 75 9.33 17.14 -9.97
CA PRO A 75 8.45 16.87 -11.09
C PRO A 75 7.88 18.17 -11.63
N THR A 76 7.92 18.31 -12.95
CA THR A 76 7.23 19.39 -13.65
C THR A 76 5.72 19.19 -13.55
N ARG A 77 4.96 20.28 -13.67
CA ARG A 77 3.49 20.21 -13.71
C ARG A 77 2.96 19.23 -14.76
N LYS A 78 3.65 19.12 -15.90
CA LYS A 78 3.31 18.18 -16.97
C LYS A 78 3.48 16.72 -16.53
N GLU A 79 4.58 16.42 -15.84
CA GLU A 79 4.85 15.07 -15.32
C GLU A 79 3.79 14.67 -14.28
N LEU A 80 3.48 15.56 -13.34
CA LEU A 80 2.41 15.34 -12.34
C LEU A 80 1.06 15.06 -13.00
N LEU A 81 0.66 15.89 -13.97
CA LEU A 81 -0.60 15.70 -14.71
C LEU A 81 -0.61 14.40 -15.52
N SER A 82 0.53 14.00 -16.09
CA SER A 82 0.62 12.75 -16.84
C SER A 82 0.50 11.52 -15.94
N GLU A 83 1.07 11.58 -14.73
CA GLU A 83 0.99 10.51 -13.74
C GLU A 83 -0.44 10.40 -13.18
N GLU A 84 -1.09 11.53 -12.88
CA GLU A 84 -2.51 11.56 -12.48
C GLU A 84 -3.41 10.95 -13.56
N TYR A 85 -3.18 11.31 -14.83
CA TYR A 85 -3.91 10.75 -15.95
C TYR A 85 -3.71 9.24 -16.07
N GLN A 86 -2.46 8.75 -15.98
CA GLN A 86 -2.18 7.32 -16.01
C GLN A 86 -2.85 6.57 -14.86
N ARG A 87 -2.82 7.13 -13.64
CA ARG A 87 -3.55 6.55 -12.50
C ARG A 87 -5.05 6.47 -12.78
N LYS A 88 -5.64 7.50 -13.37
CA LYS A 88 -7.07 7.49 -13.75
C LYS A 88 -7.38 6.40 -14.78
N VAL A 89 -6.58 6.30 -15.83
CA VAL A 89 -6.73 5.25 -16.86
C VAL A 89 -6.66 3.85 -16.24
N GLN A 90 -5.73 3.61 -15.32
CA GLN A 90 -5.62 2.32 -14.62
C GLN A 90 -6.83 2.03 -13.73
N GLN A 91 -7.33 3.04 -13.02
CA GLN A 91 -8.55 2.91 -12.21
C GLN A 91 -9.77 2.57 -13.08
N ASP A 92 -9.94 3.28 -14.18
CA ASP A 92 -11.06 3.07 -15.10
C ASP A 92 -10.98 1.68 -15.75
N ALA A 93 -9.79 1.23 -16.16
CA ALA A 93 -9.58 -0.11 -16.69
C ALA A 93 -9.96 -1.20 -15.68
N SER A 94 -9.56 -1.03 -14.41
CA SER A 94 -9.94 -1.97 -13.34
C SER A 94 -11.45 -1.97 -13.08
N LEU A 95 -12.11 -0.83 -13.19
CA LEU A 95 -13.56 -0.71 -13.00
C LEU A 95 -14.31 -1.41 -14.13
N VAL A 96 -13.91 -1.20 -15.38
CA VAL A 96 -14.50 -1.87 -16.55
C VAL A 96 -14.35 -3.38 -16.46
N ASP A 97 -13.19 -3.88 -16.02
CA ASP A 97 -12.98 -5.32 -15.83
C ASP A 97 -13.89 -5.90 -14.74
N ALA A 98 -14.08 -5.18 -13.63
CA ALA A 98 -15.00 -5.59 -12.57
C ALA A 98 -16.45 -5.63 -13.05
N PHE A 99 -16.88 -4.62 -13.81
CA PHE A 99 -18.20 -4.60 -14.42
C PHE A 99 -18.42 -5.77 -15.38
N ARG A 100 -17.45 -6.05 -16.26
CA ARG A 100 -17.51 -7.19 -17.18
C ARG A 100 -17.72 -8.52 -16.41
N LYS A 101 -16.91 -8.76 -15.38
CA LYS A 101 -17.04 -9.97 -14.54
C LYS A 101 -18.39 -10.07 -13.84
N LEU A 102 -18.95 -8.94 -13.43
CA LEU A 102 -20.27 -8.90 -12.81
C LEU A 102 -21.36 -9.25 -13.84
N SER A 103 -21.29 -8.67 -15.04
CA SER A 103 -22.20 -9.00 -16.15
C SER A 103 -22.16 -10.47 -16.52
N GLU A 104 -20.97 -11.06 -16.67
CA GLU A 104 -20.81 -12.50 -16.96
C GLU A 104 -21.45 -13.38 -15.87
N ARG A 105 -21.33 -13.01 -14.60
CA ARG A 105 -21.98 -13.74 -13.49
C ARG A 105 -23.49 -13.62 -13.52
N LEU A 106 -24.00 -12.44 -13.89
CA LEU A 106 -25.44 -12.18 -13.94
C LEU A 106 -26.07 -12.97 -15.09
N GLU A 107 -25.42 -13.01 -16.26
CA GLU A 107 -25.83 -13.84 -17.39
C GLU A 107 -25.80 -15.34 -17.05
N ALA A 108 -24.76 -15.81 -16.36
CA ALA A 108 -24.68 -17.19 -15.91
C ALA A 108 -25.82 -17.53 -14.93
N GLN A 109 -26.10 -16.63 -13.99
CA GLN A 109 -27.18 -16.80 -13.03
C GLN A 109 -28.55 -16.83 -13.71
N ASP A 110 -28.80 -15.93 -14.68
CA ASP A 110 -30.05 -15.90 -15.43
C ASP A 110 -30.26 -17.19 -16.24
N ALA A 111 -29.19 -17.76 -16.81
CA ALA A 111 -29.25 -19.05 -17.49
C ALA A 111 -29.64 -20.18 -16.53
N GLU A 112 -29.07 -20.23 -15.33
CA GLU A 112 -29.43 -21.22 -14.30
C GLU A 112 -30.90 -21.08 -13.87
N TRP A 113 -31.40 -19.86 -13.68
CA TRP A 113 -32.81 -19.62 -13.35
C TRP A 113 -33.75 -20.11 -14.43
N GLU A 114 -33.42 -19.88 -15.70
CA GLU A 114 -34.24 -20.30 -16.83
C GLU A 114 -34.24 -21.83 -16.98
N GLU A 115 -33.09 -22.48 -16.79
CA GLU A 115 -33.02 -23.95 -16.75
C GLU A 115 -33.82 -24.53 -15.58
N HIS A 116 -33.69 -23.95 -14.39
CA HIS A 116 -34.44 -24.37 -13.23
C HIS A 116 -35.95 -24.24 -13.44
N ARG A 117 -36.40 -23.14 -14.06
CA ARG A 117 -37.80 -22.93 -14.45
C ARG A 117 -38.29 -24.04 -15.39
N ARG A 118 -37.52 -24.36 -16.44
CA ARG A 118 -37.86 -25.44 -17.38
C ARG A 118 -37.95 -26.80 -16.69
N GLN A 119 -37.05 -27.10 -15.76
CA GLN A 119 -37.09 -28.34 -14.98
C GLN A 119 -38.36 -28.44 -14.13
N ILE A 120 -38.74 -27.35 -13.46
CA ILE A 120 -39.99 -27.30 -12.67
C ILE A 120 -41.21 -27.51 -13.57
N GLU A 121 -41.27 -26.86 -14.72
CA GLU A 121 -42.39 -27.02 -15.67
C GLU A 121 -42.49 -28.46 -16.19
N LYS A 122 -41.34 -29.08 -16.52
CA LYS A 122 -41.31 -30.48 -16.95
C LYS A 122 -41.84 -31.42 -15.87
N MET A 123 -41.35 -31.27 -14.63
CA MET A 123 -41.84 -32.08 -13.50
C MET A 123 -43.33 -31.87 -13.23
N LYS A 124 -43.84 -30.64 -13.35
CA LYS A 124 -45.28 -30.36 -13.21
C LYS A 124 -46.09 -31.08 -14.27
N LYS A 125 -45.64 -31.03 -15.53
CA LYS A 125 -46.31 -31.69 -16.66
C LYS A 125 -46.33 -33.22 -16.53
N GLU A 126 -45.22 -33.82 -16.10
CA GLU A 126 -45.15 -35.27 -15.82
C GLU A 126 -46.11 -35.67 -14.70
N ARG A 127 -46.15 -34.93 -13.59
CA ARG A 127 -47.09 -35.19 -12.48
C ARG A 127 -48.55 -35.03 -12.90
N GLU A 128 -48.85 -34.08 -13.78
CA GLU A 128 -50.21 -33.88 -14.29
C GLU A 128 -50.63 -35.03 -15.21
N ALA A 129 -49.75 -35.46 -16.12
CA ALA A 129 -49.97 -36.61 -16.98
C ALA A 129 -50.20 -37.91 -16.17
N ASP A 130 -49.39 -38.15 -15.13
CA ASP A 130 -49.58 -39.30 -14.23
C ASP A 130 -50.93 -39.26 -13.52
N ARG A 131 -51.35 -38.06 -13.06
CA ARG A 131 -52.65 -37.87 -12.42
C ARG A 131 -53.81 -38.13 -13.38
N GLU A 132 -53.69 -37.71 -14.63
CA GLU A 132 -54.69 -37.97 -15.67
C GLU A 132 -54.76 -39.45 -16.05
N ALA A 133 -53.61 -40.11 -16.23
CA ALA A 133 -53.54 -41.54 -16.51
C ALA A 133 -54.18 -42.37 -15.38
N LEU A 134 -53.91 -42.00 -14.12
CA LEU A 134 -54.53 -42.66 -12.96
C LEU A 134 -56.06 -42.47 -12.95
N LYS A 135 -56.56 -41.27 -13.24
CA LYS A 135 -58.01 -41.01 -13.36
C LYS A 135 -58.64 -41.84 -14.47
N GLN A 136 -58.00 -41.93 -15.64
CA GLN A 136 -58.49 -42.75 -16.75
C GLN A 136 -58.53 -44.23 -16.39
N ALA A 137 -57.46 -44.76 -15.78
CA ALA A 137 -57.41 -46.15 -15.34
C ALA A 137 -58.51 -46.48 -14.32
N MET A 138 -58.75 -45.61 -13.34
CA MET A 138 -59.85 -45.76 -12.39
C MET A 138 -61.22 -45.76 -13.07
N SER A 139 -61.44 -44.86 -14.03
CA SER A 139 -62.69 -44.79 -14.80
C SER A 139 -62.93 -46.06 -15.63
N MET A 140 -61.89 -46.58 -16.30
CA MET A 140 -61.99 -47.85 -17.06
C MET A 140 -62.29 -49.05 -16.15
N MET A 141 -61.69 -49.12 -14.96
CA MET A 141 -61.93 -50.19 -14.00
C MET A 141 -63.37 -50.18 -13.47
N GLN A 142 -63.89 -48.99 -13.15
CA GLN A 142 -65.30 -48.83 -12.75
C GLN A 142 -66.26 -49.21 -13.88
N ALA A 143 -65.96 -48.83 -15.11
CA ALA A 143 -66.75 -49.22 -16.28
C ALA A 143 -66.71 -50.74 -16.56
N ALA A 144 -65.57 -51.40 -16.31
CA ALA A 144 -65.45 -52.85 -16.43
C ALA A 144 -66.24 -53.60 -15.35
N GLN A 145 -66.31 -53.07 -14.12
CA GLN A 145 -67.12 -53.63 -13.03
C GLN A 145 -68.64 -53.46 -13.24
N GLN A 146 -69.08 -52.48 -14.04
CA GLN A 146 -70.49 -52.26 -14.36
C GLN A 146 -70.97 -53.01 -15.62
N ARG A 147 -70.10 -53.76 -16.32
CA ARG A 147 -70.54 -54.65 -17.40
C ARG A 147 -71.18 -55.90 -16.79
N PRO A 148 -72.47 -56.18 -17.04
CA PRO A 148 -73.09 -57.40 -16.55
C PRO A 148 -72.46 -58.61 -17.25
N SER A 149 -72.07 -59.61 -16.47
CA SER A 149 -71.81 -60.97 -16.96
C SER A 149 -73.07 -61.46 -17.66
N VAL A 150 -73.00 -61.64 -18.97
CA VAL A 150 -74.03 -62.30 -19.80
C VAL A 150 -74.17 -63.75 -19.38
#